data_AF-A0A7C3QAG6-F1
#
_entry.id   AF-A0A7C3QAG6-F1
#
_cell.length_a   1.000
_cell.length_b   1.000
_cell.length_c   1.000
_cell.angle_alpha   90.00
_cell.angle_beta   90.00
_cell.angle_gamma   90.00
#
_symmetry.space_group_name_H-M   'P 1'
#
loop_
_entity.id
_entity.type
_entity.pdbx_description
1 polymer ?
#
loop_
_entity_poly.entity_id
_entity_poly.type
_entity_poly.pdbx_seq_one_letter_code
_entity_poly.pdbx_strand_id
1 'polypeptide(L)'
;MTTPKPHKGIIQFFINRVIPIMPFIMPLLLLPLAAGWWWQSTFPSQFAHHREGILLGFLIYIVVIRFTLLDLMLFYVSSHHSSIHLDLLHIVFLYLEITIVTMLFFTLLYDLFGVFSLFRYNGPAAGEHMALMQGHNLRVAFYISMELFTTLGAGDWIPQTLNAMLAAGIEALLGFIQGGVFFAVLIYAHQGGKNATLPTVISREP
;
A
#
# COMPACT_ATOMS: atom_id res chain seq x y z
N MET A 1 2.80 47.16 -18.29
CA MET A 1 3.52 46.15 -17.46
C MET A 1 2.71 44.87 -17.48
N THR A 2 3.11 43.92 -18.33
CA THR A 2 2.51 42.60 -18.45
C THR A 2 3.21 41.65 -17.49
N THR A 3 2.50 41.18 -16.48
CA THR A 3 2.99 40.14 -15.56
C THR A 3 3.14 38.81 -16.31
N PRO A 4 4.26 38.07 -16.12
CA PRO A 4 4.42 36.77 -16.76
C PRO A 4 3.51 35.74 -16.08
N LYS A 5 2.72 35.01 -16.87
CA LYS A 5 1.92 33.87 -16.41
C LYS A 5 2.86 32.74 -15.95
N PRO A 6 2.68 32.15 -14.75
CA PRO A 6 3.55 31.07 -14.28
C PRO A 6 3.24 29.75 -15.01
N HIS A 7 4.29 29.17 -15.59
CA HIS A 7 4.65 27.75 -15.75
C HIS A 7 3.59 26.62 -15.58
N LYS A 8 2.34 26.76 -16.04
CA LYS A 8 1.40 25.63 -16.12
C LYS A 8 1.87 24.51 -17.07
N GLY A 9 2.64 24.85 -18.11
CA GLY A 9 3.05 23.90 -19.15
C GLY A 9 4.06 22.83 -18.71
N ILE A 10 4.96 23.13 -17.76
CA ILE A 10 6.01 22.17 -17.36
C ILE A 10 5.43 21.08 -16.45
N ILE A 11 4.56 21.45 -15.51
CA ILE A 11 3.88 20.51 -14.62
C ILE A 11 2.98 19.58 -15.44
N GLN A 12 2.21 20.13 -16.38
CA GLN A 12 1.29 19.36 -17.22
C GLN A 12 2.02 18.43 -18.21
N PHE A 13 3.23 18.78 -18.64
CA PHE A 13 4.09 17.95 -19.49
C PHE A 13 4.71 16.76 -18.72
N PHE A 14 5.17 16.97 -17.49
CA PHE A 14 5.65 15.87 -16.63
C PHE A 14 4.51 14.91 -16.28
N ILE A 15 3.32 15.43 -15.99
CA ILE A 15 2.13 14.64 -15.70
C ILE A 15 1.76 13.72 -16.88
N ASN A 16 1.63 14.24 -18.11
CA ASN A 16 1.25 13.41 -19.27
C ASN A 16 2.26 12.31 -19.64
N ARG A 17 3.53 12.43 -19.25
CA ARG A 17 4.55 11.40 -19.52
C ARG A 17 4.72 10.37 -18.41
N VAL A 18 4.42 10.72 -17.16
CA VAL A 18 4.58 9.81 -15.99
C VAL A 18 3.36 8.88 -15.84
N ILE A 19 2.20 9.24 -16.42
CA ILE A 19 0.92 8.51 -16.32
C ILE A 19 1.00 7.03 -16.76
N PRO A 20 1.65 6.63 -17.86
CA PRO A 20 1.80 5.21 -18.22
C PRO A 20 2.87 4.48 -17.39
N ILE A 21 3.67 5.22 -16.60
CA ILE A 21 4.90 4.74 -15.96
C ILE A 21 4.68 4.52 -14.45
N MET A 22 3.64 5.09 -13.85
CA MET A 22 3.31 4.88 -12.43
C MET A 22 3.26 3.41 -11.97
N PRO A 23 2.64 2.45 -12.71
CA PRO A 23 2.70 1.04 -12.34
C PRO A 23 4.15 0.49 -12.35
N PHE A 24 5.04 1.06 -13.14
CA PHE A 24 6.45 0.69 -13.15
C PHE A 24 7.28 1.37 -12.03
N ILE A 25 6.79 2.45 -11.43
CA ILE A 25 7.46 3.11 -10.29
C ILE A 25 7.13 2.39 -8.98
N MET A 26 5.97 1.75 -8.89
CA MET A 26 5.51 1.02 -7.70
C MET A 26 6.47 -0.08 -7.23
N PRO A 27 7.10 -0.90 -8.09
CA PRO A 27 8.16 -1.82 -7.67
C PRO A 27 9.41 -1.14 -7.07
N LEU A 28 9.69 0.14 -7.39
CA LEU A 28 10.79 0.87 -6.75
C LEU A 28 10.57 1.07 -5.25
N LEU A 29 9.34 0.91 -4.75
CA LEU A 29 9.03 0.90 -3.32
C LEU A 29 9.74 -0.23 -2.56
N LEU A 30 10.11 -1.28 -3.27
CA LEU A 30 10.83 -2.42 -2.72
C LEU A 30 12.35 -2.21 -2.70
N LEU A 31 12.88 -1.15 -3.33
CA LEU A 31 14.33 -0.90 -3.37
C LEU A 31 14.97 -0.75 -1.99
N PRO A 32 14.35 -0.06 -1.01
CA PRO A 32 14.90 -0.02 0.33
C PRO A 32 15.03 -1.41 0.96
N LEU A 33 14.10 -2.33 0.68
CA LEU A 33 14.19 -3.71 1.18
C LEU A 33 15.34 -4.47 0.53
N ALA A 34 15.56 -4.28 -0.77
CA ALA A 34 16.73 -4.81 -1.47
C ALA A 34 18.05 -4.30 -0.84
N ALA A 35 18.12 -3.02 -0.50
CA ALA A 35 19.24 -2.44 0.23
C ALA A 35 19.37 -3.04 1.64
N GLY A 36 18.26 -3.32 2.31
CA GLY A 36 18.20 -4.01 3.60
C GLY A 36 18.81 -5.42 3.55
N TRP A 37 18.44 -6.24 2.57
CA TRP A 37 19.04 -7.56 2.37
C TRP A 37 20.52 -7.50 2.01
N TRP A 38 20.90 -6.55 1.14
CA TRP A 38 22.31 -6.34 0.81
C TRP A 38 23.13 -5.96 2.06
N TRP A 39 22.57 -5.13 2.95
CA TRP A 39 23.22 -4.79 4.20
C TRP A 39 23.29 -5.99 5.16
N GLN A 40 22.18 -6.72 5.34
CA GLN A 40 22.14 -7.91 6.20
C GLN A 40 23.17 -8.97 5.76
N SER A 41 23.33 -9.17 4.45
CA SER A 41 24.29 -10.14 3.89
C SER A 41 25.74 -9.68 4.00
N THR A 42 26.02 -8.39 3.82
CA THR A 42 27.40 -7.86 3.82
C THR A 42 27.92 -7.56 5.23
N PHE A 43 27.07 -7.04 6.13
CA PHE A 43 27.45 -6.63 7.48
C PHE A 43 26.47 -7.16 8.55
N PRO A 44 26.39 -8.49 8.75
CA PRO A 44 25.36 -9.10 9.60
C PRO A 44 25.42 -8.66 11.07
N SER A 45 26.62 -8.44 11.62
CA SER A 45 26.77 -7.98 13.00
C SER A 45 26.26 -6.56 13.22
N GLN A 46 26.52 -5.66 12.27
CA GLN A 46 26.03 -4.27 12.31
C GLN A 46 24.51 -4.21 12.12
N PHE A 47 23.97 -5.03 11.21
CA PHE A 47 22.54 -5.16 10.99
C PHE A 47 21.84 -5.67 12.26
N ALA A 48 22.39 -6.70 12.92
CA ALA A 48 21.84 -7.22 14.18
C ALA A 48 21.87 -6.16 15.29
N HIS A 49 22.94 -5.37 15.39
CA HIS A 49 23.06 -4.33 16.41
C HIS A 49 22.05 -3.18 16.22
N HIS A 50 21.77 -2.77 14.97
CA HIS A 50 20.85 -1.68 14.66
C HIS A 50 19.46 -2.15 14.22
N ARG A 51 19.16 -3.44 14.37
CA ARG A 51 17.96 -4.11 13.82
C ARG A 51 16.67 -3.35 14.12
N GLU A 52 16.46 -2.97 15.38
CA GLU A 52 15.26 -2.24 15.80
C GLU A 52 15.13 -0.86 15.14
N GLY A 53 16.24 -0.12 15.02
CA GLY A 53 16.26 1.19 14.36
C GLY A 53 16.01 1.10 12.86
N ILE A 54 16.56 0.06 12.20
CA ILE A 54 16.35 -0.18 10.78
C ILE A 54 14.88 -0.55 10.52
N LEU A 55 14.28 -1.42 11.34
CA LEU A 55 12.86 -1.79 11.23
C LEU A 55 11.97 -0.55 11.36
N LEU A 56 12.19 0.28 12.38
CA LEU A 56 11.45 1.53 12.55
C LEU A 56 11.63 2.47 11.34
N GLY A 57 12.84 2.56 10.79
CA GLY A 57 13.12 3.31 9.56
C GLY A 57 12.27 2.85 8.37
N PHE A 58 12.14 1.53 8.17
CA PHE A 58 11.26 0.97 7.14
C PHE A 58 9.78 1.29 7.37
N LEU A 59 9.32 1.30 8.63
CA LEU A 59 7.95 1.66 8.98
C LEU A 59 7.65 3.14 8.68
N ILE A 60 8.57 4.03 9.03
CA ILE A 60 8.43 5.46 8.70
C ILE A 60 8.42 5.64 7.18
N TYR A 61 9.33 4.97 6.48
CA TYR A 61 9.43 5.01 5.02
C TYR A 61 8.11 4.62 4.36
N ILE A 62 7.54 3.46 4.70
CA ILE A 62 6.32 2.98 4.03
C ILE A 62 5.15 3.90 4.32
N VAL A 63 5.03 4.44 5.54
CA VAL A 63 3.97 5.41 5.88
C VAL A 63 4.09 6.68 5.04
N VAL A 64 5.27 7.30 4.97
CA VAL A 64 5.49 8.52 4.19
C VAL A 64 5.15 8.31 2.71
N ILE A 65 5.64 7.21 2.14
CA ILE A 65 5.39 6.92 0.73
C ILE A 65 3.92 6.60 0.48
N ARG A 66 3.26 5.84 1.36
CA ARG A 66 1.82 5.53 1.24
C ARG A 66 0.96 6.78 1.27
N PHE A 67 1.24 7.73 2.17
CA PHE A 67 0.53 9.02 2.18
C PHE A 67 0.79 9.80 0.89
N THR A 68 2.02 9.83 0.40
CA THR A 68 2.37 10.50 -0.86
C THR A 68 1.64 9.88 -2.06
N LEU A 69 1.53 8.55 -2.12
CA LEU A 69 0.83 7.83 -3.19
C LEU A 69 -0.68 8.06 -3.15
N LEU A 70 -1.28 8.06 -1.95
CA LEU A 70 -2.70 8.36 -1.78
C LEU A 70 -3.03 9.80 -2.23
N ASP A 71 -2.21 10.77 -1.84
CA ASP A 71 -2.38 12.18 -2.25
C ASP A 71 -2.26 12.34 -3.77
N LEU A 72 -1.24 11.70 -4.37
CA LEU A 72 -1.02 11.73 -5.81
C LEU A 72 -2.18 11.06 -6.59
N MET A 73 -2.77 10.00 -6.03
CA MET A 73 -3.94 9.35 -6.60
C MET A 73 -5.19 10.24 -6.51
N LEU A 74 -5.45 10.91 -5.38
CA LEU A 74 -6.56 11.86 -5.26
C LEU A 74 -6.42 13.03 -6.24
N PHE A 75 -5.20 13.55 -6.38
CA PHE A 75 -4.89 14.59 -7.36
C PHE A 75 -5.13 14.11 -8.80
N TYR A 76 -4.74 12.87 -9.13
CA TYR A 76 -5.00 12.25 -10.43
C TYR A 76 -6.50 12.20 -10.74
N VAL A 77 -7.30 11.67 -9.82
CA VAL A 77 -8.76 11.57 -9.99
C VAL A 77 -9.40 12.95 -10.14
N SER A 78 -8.92 13.97 -9.42
CA SER A 78 -9.45 15.33 -9.55
C SER A 78 -9.10 16.02 -10.87
N SER A 79 -8.03 15.60 -11.56
CA SER A 79 -7.53 16.30 -12.76
C SER A 79 -8.03 15.71 -14.08
N HIS A 80 -8.53 14.47 -14.11
CA HIS A 80 -9.05 13.81 -15.32
C HIS A 80 -10.58 13.79 -15.33
N HIS A 81 -11.18 14.49 -16.30
CA HIS A 81 -12.63 14.66 -16.47
C HIS A 81 -13.16 13.94 -17.73
N SER A 82 -12.44 12.95 -18.28
CA SER A 82 -12.74 12.38 -19.60
C SER A 82 -13.01 10.88 -19.54
N SER A 83 -14.29 10.52 -19.68
CA SER A 83 -14.85 9.16 -19.73
C SER A 83 -14.78 8.37 -18.41
N ILE A 84 -15.89 8.43 -17.66
CA ILE A 84 -16.09 7.83 -16.32
C ILE A 84 -15.70 6.34 -16.25
N HIS A 85 -15.93 5.56 -17.31
CA HIS A 85 -15.71 4.10 -17.27
C HIS A 85 -14.24 3.67 -17.36
N LEU A 86 -13.42 4.31 -18.20
CA LEU A 86 -12.01 3.96 -18.33
C LEU A 86 -11.20 4.48 -17.14
N ASP A 87 -11.55 5.66 -16.62
CA ASP A 87 -10.90 6.24 -15.44
C ASP A 87 -11.16 5.39 -14.18
N LEU A 88 -12.38 4.88 -14.00
CA LEU A 88 -12.70 3.97 -12.88
C LEU A 88 -11.87 2.69 -12.92
N LEU A 89 -11.74 2.08 -14.10
CA LEU A 89 -10.97 0.85 -14.27
C LEU A 89 -9.48 1.09 -13.92
N HIS A 90 -8.90 2.21 -14.35
CA HIS A 90 -7.52 2.57 -14.00
C HIS A 90 -7.35 2.79 -12.50
N ILE A 91 -8.30 3.48 -11.84
CA ILE A 91 -8.26 3.68 -10.38
C ILE A 91 -8.30 2.33 -9.66
N VAL A 92 -9.15 1.39 -10.08
CA VAL A 92 -9.24 0.05 -9.49
C VAL A 92 -7.93 -0.73 -9.67
N PHE A 93 -7.33 -0.74 -10.87
CA PHE A 93 -6.06 -1.41 -11.10
C PHE A 93 -4.93 -0.81 -10.27
N LEU A 94 -4.85 0.52 -10.21
CA LEU A 94 -3.88 1.23 -9.38
C LEU A 94 -4.07 0.88 -7.90
N TYR A 95 -5.32 0.78 -7.44
CA TYR A 95 -5.66 0.34 -6.09
C TYR A 95 -5.16 -1.07 -5.78
N LEU A 96 -5.42 -2.00 -6.70
CA LEU A 96 -5.02 -3.40 -6.56
C LEU A 96 -3.50 -3.54 -6.53
N GLU A 97 -2.80 -2.83 -7.40
CA GLU A 97 -1.34 -2.78 -7.44
C GLU A 97 -0.77 -2.21 -6.14
N ILE A 98 -1.30 -1.07 -5.69
CA ILE A 98 -0.93 -0.44 -4.41
C ILE A 98 -1.12 -1.41 -3.24
N THR A 99 -2.21 -2.16 -3.22
CA THR A 99 -2.47 -3.21 -2.23
C THR A 99 -1.43 -4.34 -2.30
N ILE A 100 -1.22 -4.92 -3.49
CA ILE A 100 -0.29 -6.05 -3.68
C ILE A 100 1.13 -5.66 -3.30
N VAL A 101 1.61 -4.49 -3.74
CA VAL A 101 2.96 -4.02 -3.45
C VAL A 101 3.15 -3.74 -1.96
N THR A 102 2.13 -3.22 -1.28
CA THR A 102 2.22 -2.96 0.17
C THR A 102 2.25 -4.25 0.98
N MET A 103 1.38 -5.21 0.63
CA MET A 103 1.38 -6.54 1.24
C MET A 103 2.71 -7.25 0.98
N LEU A 104 3.23 -7.17 -0.25
CA LEU A 104 4.54 -7.73 -0.59
C LEU A 104 5.66 -7.03 0.20
N PHE A 105 5.60 -5.71 0.37
CA PHE A 105 6.56 -4.96 1.18
C PHE A 105 6.61 -5.48 2.62
N PHE A 106 5.46 -5.63 3.30
CA PHE A 106 5.42 -6.16 4.66
C PHE A 106 5.82 -7.63 4.74
N THR A 107 5.39 -8.45 3.78
CA THR A 107 5.83 -9.86 3.65
C THR A 107 7.36 -9.95 3.62
N LEU A 108 8.00 -9.17 2.76
CA LEU A 108 9.45 -9.17 2.60
C LEU A 108 10.16 -8.53 3.79
N LEU A 109 9.56 -7.53 4.43
CA LEU A 109 10.05 -6.95 5.67
C LEU A 109 10.07 -7.99 6.79
N TYR A 110 8.99 -8.74 6.97
CA TYR A 110 8.92 -9.79 7.99
C TYR A 110 9.91 -10.92 7.72
N ASP A 111 10.11 -11.29 6.46
CA ASP A 111 11.13 -12.28 6.08
C ASP A 111 12.56 -11.75 6.35
N LEU A 112 12.89 -10.53 5.92
CA LEU A 112 14.17 -9.86 6.14
C LEU A 112 14.56 -9.82 7.63
N PHE A 113 13.60 -9.46 8.48
CA PHE A 113 13.83 -9.37 9.92
C PHE A 113 13.65 -10.72 10.65
N GLY A 114 13.17 -11.75 9.96
CA GLY A 114 12.92 -13.08 10.50
C GLY A 114 11.54 -13.19 11.16
N VAL A 115 10.58 -13.77 10.45
CA VAL A 115 9.17 -13.84 10.87
C VAL A 115 8.98 -14.44 12.26
N PHE A 116 9.68 -15.54 12.57
CA PHE A 116 9.58 -16.23 13.87
C PHE A 116 10.28 -15.52 15.02
N SER A 117 11.06 -14.48 14.73
CA SER A 117 11.65 -13.60 15.76
C SER A 117 10.79 -12.37 16.02
N LEU A 118 9.87 -12.06 15.10
CA LEU A 118 8.91 -10.96 15.22
C LEU A 118 7.57 -11.45 15.77
N PHE A 119 7.14 -12.65 15.36
CA PHE A 119 5.84 -13.21 15.65
C PHE A 119 5.96 -14.58 16.31
N ARG A 120 5.03 -14.86 17.22
CA ARG A 120 4.84 -16.18 17.83
C ARG A 120 3.47 -16.71 17.50
N TYR A 121 3.45 -18.00 17.17
CA TYR A 121 2.20 -18.73 16.98
C TYR A 121 1.51 -18.98 18.34
N ASN A 122 0.22 -18.68 18.40
CA ASN A 122 -0.64 -18.72 19.59
C ASN A 122 -1.68 -19.87 19.56
N GLY A 123 -1.59 -20.78 18.60
CA GLY A 123 -2.47 -21.94 18.51
C GLY A 123 -2.05 -23.14 19.38
N PRO A 124 -2.85 -24.22 19.38
CA PRO A 124 -2.50 -25.48 20.02
C PRO A 124 -1.17 -26.04 19.48
N ALA A 125 -0.41 -26.72 20.35
CA ALA A 125 0.88 -27.35 19.99
C ALA A 125 1.87 -26.38 19.30
N ALA A 126 1.98 -25.15 19.82
CA ALA A 126 2.74 -24.08 19.16
C ALA A 126 4.20 -24.43 18.83
N GLY A 127 4.89 -25.19 19.67
CA GLY A 127 6.28 -25.60 19.40
C GLY A 127 6.40 -26.54 18.18
N GLU A 128 5.48 -27.49 18.04
CA GLU A 128 5.46 -28.44 16.92
C GLU A 128 5.03 -27.74 15.62
N HIS A 129 4.00 -26.89 15.68
CA HIS A 129 3.57 -26.08 14.54
C HIS A 129 4.67 -25.14 14.04
N MET A 130 5.36 -24.45 14.96
CA MET A 130 6.48 -23.58 14.58
C MET A 130 7.63 -24.37 13.94
N ALA A 131 7.94 -25.58 14.43
CA ALA A 131 8.98 -26.42 13.85
C ALA A 131 8.64 -26.86 12.40
N LEU A 132 7.38 -27.20 12.13
CA LEU A 132 6.91 -27.53 10.78
C LEU A 132 6.95 -26.32 9.83
N MET A 133 6.72 -25.12 10.36
CA MET A 133 6.65 -23.88 9.58
C MET A 133 8.00 -23.20 9.34
N GLN A 134 9.05 -23.56 10.10
CA GLN A 134 10.40 -23.00 9.95
C GLN A 134 11.00 -23.17 8.55
N GLY A 135 10.58 -24.18 7.79
CA GLY A 135 10.99 -24.35 6.38
C GLY A 135 10.29 -23.41 5.40
N HIS A 136 9.35 -22.59 5.88
CA HIS A 136 8.40 -21.84 5.05
C HIS A 136 8.28 -20.35 5.44
N ASN A 137 9.37 -19.73 5.91
CA ASN A 137 9.43 -18.34 6.38
C ASN A 137 8.62 -17.36 5.52
N LEU A 138 8.92 -17.30 4.20
CA LEU A 138 8.27 -16.37 3.28
C LEU A 138 6.76 -16.62 3.15
N ARG A 139 6.31 -17.88 3.18
CA ARG A 139 4.88 -18.22 3.09
C ARG A 139 4.14 -17.80 4.37
N VAL A 140 4.77 -18.00 5.52
CA VAL A 140 4.23 -17.58 6.82
C VAL A 140 4.18 -16.06 6.90
N ALA A 141 5.24 -15.37 6.48
CA ALA A 141 5.27 -13.91 6.41
C ALA A 141 4.16 -13.36 5.49
N PHE A 142 3.95 -13.99 4.34
CA PHE A 142 2.88 -13.62 3.41
C PHE A 142 1.49 -13.84 4.01
N TYR A 143 1.28 -14.97 4.69
CA TYR A 143 0.03 -15.26 5.39
C TYR A 143 -0.28 -14.21 6.45
N ILE A 144 0.69 -13.91 7.33
CA ILE A 144 0.55 -12.90 8.38
C ILE A 144 0.24 -11.52 7.77
N SER A 145 0.99 -11.12 6.73
CA SER A 145 0.78 -9.85 6.03
C SER A 145 -0.62 -9.78 5.42
N MET A 146 -1.08 -10.85 4.77
CA MET A 146 -2.43 -10.93 4.22
C MET A 146 -3.49 -10.75 5.31
N GLU A 147 -3.38 -11.44 6.44
CA GLU A 147 -4.34 -11.32 7.55
C GLU A 147 -4.36 -9.93 8.18
N LEU A 148 -3.18 -9.34 8.40
CA LEU A 148 -3.04 -8.02 8.98
C LEU A 148 -3.58 -6.95 8.03
N PHE A 149 -3.13 -6.95 6.77
CA PHE A 149 -3.53 -5.95 5.78
C PHE A 149 -5.03 -6.02 5.46
N THR A 150 -5.60 -7.22 5.39
CA THR A 150 -7.06 -7.37 5.17
C THR A 150 -7.88 -7.17 6.43
N THR A 151 -7.23 -6.92 7.57
CA THR A 151 -7.85 -6.74 8.89
C THR A 151 -8.68 -7.93 9.38
N LEU A 152 -8.39 -9.14 8.85
CA LEU A 152 -9.04 -10.38 9.28
C LEU A 152 -8.68 -10.74 10.72
N GLY A 153 -7.38 -10.73 11.03
CA GLY A 153 -6.84 -10.95 12.37
C GLY A 153 -7.29 -12.26 13.04
N ALA A 154 -6.89 -13.42 12.50
CA ALA A 154 -7.26 -14.73 13.05
C ALA A 154 -6.75 -14.96 14.49
N GLY A 155 -5.76 -14.18 14.95
CA GLY A 155 -5.24 -14.23 16.33
C GLY A 155 -4.30 -15.41 16.60
N ASP A 156 -3.89 -16.11 15.55
CA ASP A 156 -2.95 -17.23 15.56
C ASP A 156 -1.49 -16.74 15.54
N TRP A 157 -1.19 -15.56 14.99
CA TRP A 157 0.14 -14.94 15.05
C TRP A 157 0.14 -13.65 15.87
N ILE A 158 0.96 -13.61 16.92
CA ILE A 158 1.05 -12.47 17.83
C ILE A 158 2.44 -11.82 17.72
N PRO A 159 2.53 -10.51 17.45
CA PRO A 159 3.80 -9.79 17.47
C PRO A 159 4.40 -9.76 18.89
N GLN A 160 5.71 -10.01 19.01
CA GLN A 160 6.38 -10.15 20.30
C GLN A 160 7.18 -8.92 20.73
N THR A 161 7.60 -8.07 19.79
CA THR A 161 8.39 -6.87 20.06
C THR A 161 7.55 -5.61 19.81
N LEU A 162 7.93 -4.49 20.43
CA LEU A 162 7.26 -3.20 20.20
C LEU A 162 7.24 -2.84 18.71
N ASN A 163 8.37 -3.00 18.02
CA ASN A 163 8.43 -2.67 16.59
C ASN A 163 7.64 -3.66 15.72
N ALA A 164 7.53 -4.93 16.10
CA ALA A 164 6.63 -5.87 15.44
C ALA A 164 5.15 -5.49 15.67
N MET A 165 4.79 -5.05 16.88
CA MET A 165 3.44 -4.55 17.20
C MET A 165 3.11 -3.29 16.38
N LEU A 166 4.06 -2.35 16.29
CA LEU A 166 3.92 -1.16 15.45
C LEU A 166 3.80 -1.53 13.97
N ALA A 167 4.63 -2.46 13.48
CA ALA A 167 4.56 -2.93 12.09
C ALA A 167 3.18 -3.52 11.77
N ALA A 168 2.71 -4.45 12.59
CA ALA A 168 1.41 -5.08 12.43
C ALA A 168 0.25 -4.08 12.53
N GLY A 169 0.31 -3.15 13.49
CA GLY A 169 -0.68 -2.11 13.65
C GLY A 169 -0.72 -1.11 12.48
N ILE A 170 0.45 -0.70 11.97
CA ILE A 170 0.54 0.16 10.79
C ILE A 170 0.02 -0.56 9.55
N GLU A 171 0.38 -1.81 9.35
CA GLU A 171 -0.10 -2.62 8.22
C GLU A 171 -1.63 -2.73 8.22
N ALA A 172 -2.21 -3.08 9.38
CA ALA A 172 -3.67 -3.15 9.53
C ALA A 172 -4.34 -1.79 9.31
N LEU A 173 -3.75 -0.69 9.82
CA LEU A 173 -4.27 0.66 9.61
C LEU A 173 -4.23 1.06 8.13
N LEU A 174 -3.12 0.78 7.43
CA LEU A 174 -2.98 1.05 6.01
C LEU A 174 -4.00 0.25 5.19
N GLY A 175 -4.20 -1.01 5.53
CA GLY A 175 -5.21 -1.87 4.94
C GLY A 175 -6.65 -1.38 5.15
N PHE A 176 -6.98 -0.97 6.38
CA PHE A 176 -8.27 -0.38 6.72
C PHE A 176 -8.56 0.90 5.92
N ILE A 177 -7.59 1.82 5.88
CA ILE A 177 -7.70 3.08 5.11
C ILE A 177 -7.85 2.77 3.62
N GLN A 178 -7.07 1.82 3.09
CA GLN A 178 -7.16 1.36 1.70
C GLN A 178 -8.57 0.86 1.37
N GLY A 179 -9.12 -0.04 2.19
CA GLY A 179 -10.48 -0.56 2.02
C GLY A 179 -11.52 0.55 2.04
N GLY A 180 -11.44 1.46 3.03
CA GLY A 180 -12.39 2.57 3.17
C GLY A 180 -12.41 3.51 1.96
N VAL A 181 -11.25 3.91 1.45
CA VAL A 181 -11.17 4.79 0.29
C VAL A 181 -11.63 4.07 -0.99
N PHE A 182 -11.32 2.79 -1.16
CA PHE A 182 -11.82 2.00 -2.29
C PHE A 182 -13.35 1.93 -2.30
N PHE A 183 -13.98 1.66 -1.14
CA PHE A 183 -15.44 1.69 -1.01
C PHE A 183 -16.03 3.08 -1.32
N ALA A 184 -15.39 4.16 -0.86
CA ALA A 184 -15.83 5.52 -1.15
C ALA A 184 -15.83 5.82 -2.66
N VAL A 185 -14.77 5.42 -3.38
CA VAL A 185 -14.67 5.55 -4.85
C VAL A 185 -15.78 4.76 -5.55
N LEU A 186 -16.05 3.52 -5.12
CA LEU A 186 -17.13 2.70 -5.70
C LEU A 186 -18.51 3.33 -5.50
N ILE A 187 -18.80 3.84 -4.29
CA ILE A 187 -20.07 4.52 -3.99
C ILE A 187 -20.21 5.76 -4.87
N TYR A 188 -19.15 6.57 -4.99
CA TYR A 188 -19.15 7.77 -5.82
C TYR A 188 -19.41 7.44 -7.29
N ALA A 189 -18.73 6.42 -7.83
CA ALA A 189 -18.92 5.97 -9.20
C ALA A 189 -20.36 5.48 -9.46
N HIS A 190 -20.95 4.73 -8.52
CA HIS A 190 -22.33 4.24 -8.62
C HIS A 190 -23.36 5.38 -8.57
N GLN A 191 -23.13 6.39 -7.72
CA GLN A 191 -24.02 7.56 -7.62
C GLN A 191 -23.92 8.48 -8.85
N GLY A 192 -22.71 8.67 -9.39
CA GLY A 192 -22.49 9.41 -10.64
C GLY A 192 -23.22 8.79 -11.83
N GLY A 193 -23.31 7.45 -11.88
CA GLY A 193 -24.10 6.74 -12.89
C GLY A 193 -25.62 6.95 -12.79
N LYS A 194 -26.17 7.18 -11.59
CA LYS A 194 -27.60 7.42 -11.38
C LYS A 194 -28.05 8.85 -11.73
N ASN A 195 -27.16 9.83 -11.60
CA ASN A 195 -27.46 11.23 -11.91
C ASN A 195 -27.41 11.54 -13.42
N ALA A 196 -26.92 10.62 -14.26
CA ALA A 196 -26.91 10.75 -15.72
C ALA A 196 -28.24 10.34 -16.40
N THR A 197 -29.24 9.91 -15.63
CA THR A 197 -30.55 9.42 -16.13
C THR A 197 -31.74 10.23 -15.63
N LEU A 198 -31.60 11.56 -15.51
CA LEU A 198 -32.77 12.44 -15.51
C LEU A 198 -32.98 12.96 -16.94
N PRO A 199 -33.99 12.48 -17.68
CA PRO A 199 -34.38 13.17 -18.89
C PRO A 199 -34.88 14.55 -18.47
N THR A 200 -34.21 15.58 -18.97
CA THR A 200 -34.77 16.92 -19.13
C THR A 200 -36.09 16.77 -19.88
N VAL A 201 -37.19 16.65 -19.12
CA VAL A 201 -38.53 16.89 -19.63
C VAL A 201 -38.58 18.37 -19.91
N ILE A 202 -38.40 18.66 -21.20
CA ILE A 202 -38.54 19.95 -21.84
C ILE A 202 -39.91 20.51 -21.46
N SER A 203 -39.93 21.51 -20.59
CA SER A 203 -41.04 22.45 -20.53
C SER A 203 -40.96 23.37 -21.76
N ARG A 204 -41.60 22.96 -22.86
CA ARG A 204 -42.11 23.86 -23.91
C ARG A 204 -43.61 24.00 -23.61
N GLU A 205 -43.99 25.14 -23.03
CA GLU A 205 -44.65 26.27 -23.72
C GLU A 205 -46.12 26.00 -24.08
N PRO A 206 -46.99 27.03 -24.18
CA PRO A 206 -46.72 28.47 -24.19
C PRO A 206 -47.16 29.25 -22.94
#